data_AF-A0A7J3JQR3-F1
#
_entry.id   AF-A0A7J3JQR3-F1
#
_cell.length_a   1.000
_cell.length_b   1.000
_cell.length_c   1.000
_cell.angle_alpha   90.00
_cell.angle_beta   90.00
_cell.angle_gamma   90.00
#
_symmetry.space_group_name_H-M   'P 1'
#
loop_
_entity.id
_entity.type
_entity.pdbx_description
1 polymer ?
#
loop_
_entity_poly.entity_id
_entity_poly.type
_entity_poly.pdbx_seq_one_letter_code
_entity_poly.pdbx_strand_id
1 'polypeptide(L)'
;MDVCTTIRRNLYCSYMLEQMVANLFTAYIDSIDGSNNGLGVAKIVLSVLAIESKNHATYIDLMARHYNLFDEAECTQLIGRPWTSMQELLSELSEGRKMNLKEFIEKQAWIERAVGEETYHKLLLPLINEGVGMGCIDKINASVIESILSKIASDEVWHEKLLQLLLNMVSN
;
A
#
# COMPACT_ATOMS: atom_id res chain seq x y z
N MET A 1 20.01 10.76 9.73
CA MET A 1 20.10 9.64 8.77
C MET A 1 20.35 10.26 7.42
N ASP A 2 21.30 9.75 6.63
CA ASP A 2 21.58 10.31 5.30
C ASP A 2 20.44 9.96 4.32
N VAL A 3 20.34 10.73 3.24
CA VAL A 3 19.29 10.60 2.22
C VAL A 3 19.30 9.21 1.58
N CYS A 4 20.48 8.65 1.29
CA CYS A 4 20.59 7.34 0.64
C CYS A 4 20.03 6.24 1.55
N THR A 5 20.43 6.20 2.82
CA THR A 5 19.86 5.28 3.82
C THR A 5 18.35 5.49 3.98
N THR A 6 17.90 6.74 3.98
CA THR A 6 16.47 7.07 4.11
C THR A 6 15.65 6.52 2.95
N ILE A 7 16.13 6.64 1.71
CA ILE A 7 15.49 6.04 0.53
C ILE A 7 15.39 4.53 0.69
N ARG A 8 16.51 3.86 1.04
CA ARG A 8 16.59 2.40 1.13
C ARG A 8 15.57 1.82 2.10
N ARG A 9 15.46 2.47 3.26
CA ARG A 9 14.54 2.06 4.32
C ARG A 9 13.09 2.38 4.00
N ASN A 10 12.82 3.51 3.35
CA ASN A 10 11.46 3.81 2.90
C ASN A 10 10.98 2.85 1.80
N LEU A 11 11.83 2.48 0.85
CA LEU A 11 11.49 1.46 -0.15
C LEU A 11 11.21 0.10 0.49
N TYR A 12 12.02 -0.31 1.48
CA TYR A 12 11.73 -1.51 2.29
C TYR A 12 10.35 -1.41 2.96
N CYS A 13 10.06 -0.28 3.61
CA CYS A 13 8.81 -0.13 4.34
C CYS A 13 7.58 -0.03 3.45
N SER A 14 7.68 0.60 2.27
CA SER A 14 6.62 0.58 1.28
C SER A 14 6.37 -0.83 0.74
N TYR A 15 7.42 -1.60 0.46
CA TYR A 15 7.29 -3.02 0.13
C TYR A 15 6.50 -3.79 1.20
N MET A 16 6.87 -3.63 2.47
CA MET A 16 6.19 -4.31 3.57
C MET A 16 4.74 -3.87 3.73
N LEU A 17 4.45 -2.59 3.53
CA LEU A 17 3.11 -2.03 3.61
C LEU A 17 2.19 -2.63 2.53
N GLU A 18 2.65 -2.68 1.28
CA GLU A 18 1.91 -3.30 0.17
C GLU A 18 1.63 -4.79 0.42
N GLN A 19 2.60 -5.53 0.97
CA GLN A 19 2.39 -6.92 1.39
C GLN A 19 1.31 -7.03 2.47
N MET A 20 1.31 -6.13 3.46
CA MET A 20 0.30 -6.10 4.51
C MET A 20 -1.09 -5.83 3.93
N VAL A 21 -1.23 -4.87 3.01
CA VAL A 21 -2.50 -4.54 2.34
C VAL A 21 -3.02 -5.74 1.55
N ALA A 22 -2.18 -6.38 0.72
CA ALA A 22 -2.56 -7.56 -0.05
C ALA A 22 -3.05 -8.72 0.83
N ASN A 23 -2.32 -9.01 1.90
CA ASN A 23 -2.66 -10.07 2.84
C ASN A 23 -3.95 -9.77 3.59
N LEU A 24 -4.18 -8.51 3.92
CA LEU A 24 -5.36 -8.05 4.64
C LEU A 24 -6.63 -8.19 3.81
N PHE A 25 -6.60 -7.82 2.53
CA PHE A 25 -7.71 -8.09 1.61
C PHE A 25 -8.01 -9.58 1.50
N THR A 26 -6.97 -10.41 1.32
CA THR A 26 -7.11 -11.87 1.21
C THR A 26 -7.74 -12.46 2.47
N ALA A 27 -7.20 -12.13 3.64
CA ALA A 27 -7.71 -12.60 4.93
C ALA A 27 -9.17 -12.18 5.16
N TYR A 28 -9.54 -10.96 4.77
CA TYR A 28 -10.91 -10.50 4.90
C TYR A 28 -11.87 -11.30 4.00
N ILE A 29 -11.49 -11.54 2.74
CA ILE A 29 -12.28 -12.33 1.77
C ILE A 29 -12.53 -13.75 2.28
N ASP A 30 -11.53 -14.36 2.90
CA ASP A 30 -11.63 -15.72 3.45
C ASP A 30 -12.54 -15.77 4.69
N SER A 31 -12.66 -14.65 5.41
CA SER A 31 -13.46 -14.55 6.64
C SER A 31 -14.96 -14.29 6.41
N ILE A 32 -15.37 -13.85 5.21
CA ILE A 32 -16.75 -13.46 4.92
C ILE A 32 -17.62 -14.64 4.46
N ASP A 33 -18.60 -15.01 5.32
CA ASP A 33 -19.56 -16.08 5.09
C ASP A 33 -20.68 -15.73 4.10
N GLY A 34 -21.03 -16.71 3.26
CA GLY A 34 -21.67 -16.55 1.94
C GLY A 34 -23.13 -16.11 1.85
N SER A 35 -23.72 -15.43 2.83
CA SER A 35 -25.18 -15.25 2.91
C SER A 35 -25.75 -13.90 2.46
N ASN A 36 -24.93 -12.96 1.96
CA ASN A 36 -25.40 -11.59 1.66
C ASN A 36 -25.43 -11.26 0.15
N ASN A 37 -26.50 -10.60 -0.27
CA ASN A 37 -26.56 -9.93 -1.58
C ASN A 37 -25.43 -8.89 -1.68
N GLY A 38 -24.74 -8.82 -2.82
CA GLY A 38 -23.58 -7.92 -3.03
C GLY A 38 -22.21 -8.50 -2.64
N LEU A 39 -22.17 -9.63 -1.92
CA LEU A 39 -20.93 -10.26 -1.48
C LEU A 39 -20.05 -10.74 -2.65
N GLY A 40 -20.66 -11.19 -3.75
CA GLY A 40 -19.93 -11.65 -4.93
C GLY A 40 -19.11 -10.54 -5.58
N VAL A 41 -19.71 -9.37 -5.77
CA VAL A 41 -19.01 -8.20 -6.34
C VAL A 41 -17.93 -7.70 -5.38
N ALA A 42 -18.21 -7.66 -4.08
CA ALA A 42 -17.21 -7.31 -3.08
C ALA A 42 -16.01 -8.25 -3.13
N LYS A 43 -16.23 -9.57 -3.17
CA LYS A 43 -15.14 -10.57 -3.29
C LYS A 43 -14.28 -10.34 -4.52
N ILE A 44 -14.89 -10.01 -5.68
CA ILE A 44 -14.15 -9.71 -6.92
C ILE A 44 -13.29 -8.46 -6.72
N VAL A 45 -13.89 -7.35 -6.26
CA VAL A 45 -13.17 -6.09 -6.05
C VAL A 45 -12.00 -6.28 -5.09
N LEU A 46 -12.24 -6.85 -3.91
CA LEU A 46 -11.19 -7.06 -2.92
C LEU A 46 -10.09 -8.01 -3.43
N SER A 47 -10.44 -9.02 -4.25
CA SER A 47 -9.46 -9.92 -4.86
C SER A 47 -8.56 -9.19 -5.85
N VAL A 48 -9.14 -8.29 -6.67
CA VAL A 48 -8.37 -7.47 -7.61
C VAL A 48 -7.39 -6.57 -6.85
N LEU A 49 -7.85 -5.89 -5.80
CA LEU A 49 -6.99 -5.04 -4.96
C LEU A 49 -5.88 -5.85 -4.29
N ALA A 50 -6.18 -7.02 -3.75
CA ALA A 50 -5.17 -7.91 -3.17
C ALA A 50 -4.06 -8.29 -4.17
N ILE A 51 -4.44 -8.57 -5.42
CA ILE A 51 -3.50 -8.91 -6.49
C ILE A 51 -2.65 -7.71 -6.87
N GLU A 52 -3.26 -6.52 -7.05
CA GLU A 52 -2.53 -5.31 -7.43
C GLU A 52 -1.55 -4.86 -6.35
N SER A 53 -1.94 -4.81 -5.06
CA SER A 53 -1.01 -4.49 -3.96
C SER A 53 0.15 -5.50 -3.89
N LYS A 54 -0.11 -6.79 -4.16
CA LYS A 54 0.96 -7.79 -4.27
C LYS A 54 1.90 -7.52 -5.45
N ASN A 55 1.37 -7.06 -6.57
CA ASN A 55 2.19 -6.64 -7.72
C ASN A 55 3.01 -5.39 -7.38
N HIS A 56 2.44 -4.41 -6.67
CA HIS A 56 3.16 -3.22 -6.21
C HIS A 56 4.35 -3.60 -5.32
N ALA A 57 4.12 -4.46 -4.33
CA ALA A 57 5.20 -4.99 -3.51
C ALA A 57 6.29 -5.68 -4.36
N THR A 58 5.88 -6.49 -5.34
CA THR A 58 6.82 -7.17 -6.25
C THR A 58 7.65 -6.17 -7.07
N TYR A 59 7.03 -5.12 -7.60
CA TYR A 59 7.74 -4.08 -8.35
C TYR A 59 8.75 -3.34 -7.47
N ILE A 60 8.36 -2.99 -6.24
CA ILE A 60 9.24 -2.31 -5.28
C ILE A 60 10.42 -3.20 -4.90
N ASP A 61 10.18 -4.47 -4.57
CA ASP A 61 11.25 -5.42 -4.19
C ASP A 61 12.25 -5.64 -5.33
N LEU A 62 11.76 -5.93 -6.54
CA LEU A 62 12.60 -6.13 -7.72
C LEU A 62 13.44 -4.89 -8.03
N MET A 63 12.82 -3.73 -8.06
CA MET A 63 13.49 -2.46 -8.33
C MET A 63 14.53 -2.14 -7.24
N ALA A 64 14.13 -2.21 -5.97
CA ALA A 64 15.01 -1.85 -4.86
C ALA A 64 16.19 -2.82 -4.77
N ARG A 65 16.00 -4.13 -4.94
CA ARG A 65 17.12 -5.08 -4.96
C ARG A 65 18.03 -4.86 -6.16
N HIS A 66 17.48 -4.64 -7.35
CA HIS A 66 18.26 -4.43 -8.57
C HIS A 66 19.23 -3.24 -8.43
N TYR A 67 18.77 -2.15 -7.82
CA TYR A 67 19.58 -0.95 -7.58
C TYR A 67 20.32 -0.94 -6.23
N ASN A 68 20.31 -2.05 -5.47
CA ASN A 68 20.87 -2.14 -4.12
C ASN A 68 20.29 -1.07 -3.16
N LEU A 69 19.02 -0.73 -3.34
CA LEU A 69 18.28 0.26 -2.57
C LEU A 69 17.36 -0.37 -1.49
N PHE A 70 17.75 -1.50 -0.89
CA PHE A 70 16.91 -2.22 0.07
C PHE A 70 17.64 -2.40 1.39
N ASP A 71 17.13 -1.79 2.46
CA ASP A 71 17.67 -1.87 3.83
C ASP A 71 16.53 -2.09 4.82
N GLU A 72 16.59 -3.17 5.60
CA GLU A 72 15.56 -3.49 6.58
C GLU A 72 15.47 -2.40 7.66
N ALA A 73 14.25 -2.07 8.08
CA ALA A 73 14.02 -1.00 9.04
C ALA A 73 12.71 -1.15 9.83
N GLU A 74 12.64 -0.43 10.94
CA GLU A 74 11.39 -0.20 11.67
C GLU A 74 10.53 0.83 10.93
N CYS A 75 9.38 0.40 10.43
CA CYS A 75 8.59 1.19 9.47
C CYS A 75 7.65 2.21 10.09
N THR A 76 7.30 2.04 11.37
CA THR A 76 6.39 2.94 12.08
C THR A 76 6.85 4.40 12.04
N GLN A 77 8.15 4.66 12.15
CA GLN A 77 8.71 6.03 12.13
C GLN A 77 8.95 6.59 10.72
N LEU A 78 8.93 5.75 9.70
CA LEU A 78 9.26 6.12 8.31
C LEU A 78 8.02 6.42 7.49
N ILE A 79 7.05 5.50 7.54
CA ILE A 79 5.77 5.60 6.82
C ILE A 79 4.74 6.38 7.65
N GLY A 80 4.80 6.26 8.97
CA GLY A 80 3.90 6.97 9.88
C GLY A 80 2.49 6.42 9.85
N ARG A 81 1.50 7.29 9.59
CA ARG A 81 0.08 7.00 9.81
C ARG A 81 -0.48 5.84 8.96
N PRO A 82 -0.17 5.69 7.66
CA PRO A 82 -0.61 4.54 6.88
C PRO A 82 -0.19 3.21 7.53
N TRP A 83 1.05 3.14 8.03
CA TRP A 83 1.58 1.96 8.70
C TRP A 83 0.85 1.66 10.01
N THR A 84 0.69 2.66 10.88
CA THR A 84 0.02 2.47 12.17
C THR A 84 -1.44 2.04 11.97
N SER A 85 -2.16 2.63 11.02
CA SER A 85 -3.55 2.26 10.74
C SER A 85 -3.68 0.86 10.16
N MET A 86 -2.71 0.41 9.36
CA MET A 86 -2.63 -0.98 8.91
C MET A 86 -2.38 -1.95 10.07
N GLN A 87 -1.48 -1.61 10.99
CA GLN A 87 -1.23 -2.42 12.18
C GLN A 87 -2.46 -2.50 13.09
N GLU A 88 -3.15 -1.38 13.33
CA GLU A 88 -4.40 -1.32 14.11
C GLU A 88 -5.47 -2.22 13.49
N LEU A 89 -5.68 -2.13 12.17
CA LEU A 89 -6.67 -2.94 11.46
C LEU A 89 -6.34 -4.44 11.50
N LEU A 90 -5.06 -4.80 11.35
CA LEU A 90 -4.62 -6.18 11.51
C LEU A 90 -4.83 -6.69 12.94
N SER A 91 -4.53 -5.88 13.95
CA SER A 91 -4.76 -6.23 15.36
C SER A 91 -6.24 -6.53 15.60
N GLU A 92 -7.12 -5.63 15.17
CA GLU A 92 -8.57 -5.77 15.31
C GLU A 92 -9.07 -7.09 14.70
N LEU A 93 -8.61 -7.44 13.49
CA LEU A 93 -9.02 -8.70 12.85
C LEU A 93 -8.42 -9.93 13.55
N SER A 94 -7.17 -9.86 14.00
CA SER A 94 -6.49 -10.98 14.67
C SER A 94 -7.08 -11.30 16.04
N GLU A 95 -7.61 -10.30 16.74
CA GLU A 95 -8.29 -10.42 18.04
C GLU A 95 -9.72 -10.95 17.92
N GLY A 96 -10.16 -11.31 16.70
CA GLY A 96 -11.47 -11.91 16.44
C GLY A 96 -12.61 -10.90 16.45
N ARG A 97 -12.32 -9.59 16.34
CA ARG A 97 -13.38 -8.58 16.15
C ARG A 97 -14.07 -8.88 14.83
N LYS A 98 -15.39 -9.09 14.89
CA LYS A 98 -16.23 -9.23 13.69
C LYS A 98 -16.43 -7.87 13.05
N MET A 99 -15.57 -7.53 12.10
CA MET A 99 -15.70 -6.34 11.25
C MET A 99 -16.64 -6.63 10.09
N ASN A 100 -17.70 -5.84 9.96
CA ASN A 100 -18.60 -5.98 8.82
C ASN A 100 -17.98 -5.39 7.53
N LEU A 101 -18.53 -5.77 6.38
CA LEU A 101 -17.97 -5.42 5.06
C LEU A 101 -17.87 -3.91 4.85
N LYS A 102 -18.89 -3.16 5.30
CA LYS A 102 -18.92 -1.70 5.18
C LYS A 102 -17.76 -1.06 5.95
N GLU A 103 -17.61 -1.42 7.22
CA GLU A 103 -16.54 -0.92 8.09
C GLU A 103 -15.16 -1.25 7.53
N PHE A 104 -14.97 -2.47 7.02
CA PHE A 104 -13.71 -2.87 6.41
C PHE A 104 -13.38 -2.02 5.17
N ILE A 105 -14.36 -1.84 4.26
CA ILE A 105 -14.17 -1.02 3.05
C ILE A 105 -13.86 0.44 3.42
N GLU A 106 -14.55 1.03 4.40
CA GLU A 106 -14.30 2.41 4.85
C GLU A 106 -12.86 2.58 5.35
N LYS A 107 -12.38 1.65 6.16
CA LYS A 107 -11.00 1.69 6.68
C LYS A 107 -9.99 1.47 5.55
N GLN A 108 -10.23 0.53 4.65
CA GLN A 108 -9.33 0.28 3.51
C GLN A 108 -9.27 1.46 2.56
N ALA A 109 -10.40 2.08 2.22
CA ALA A 109 -10.42 3.26 1.33
C ALA A 109 -9.58 4.40 1.92
N TRP A 110 -9.63 4.58 3.24
CA TRP A 110 -8.77 5.55 3.92
C TRP A 110 -7.28 5.17 3.82
N ILE A 111 -6.93 3.88 3.99
CA ILE A 111 -5.56 3.38 3.87
C ILE A 111 -5.02 3.63 2.46
N GLU A 112 -5.72 3.20 1.40
CA GLU A 112 -5.24 3.36 0.01
C GLU A 112 -4.94 4.82 -0.33
N ARG A 113 -5.85 5.73 0.07
CA ARG A 113 -5.62 7.16 -0.07
C ARG A 113 -4.34 7.61 0.63
N ALA A 114 -4.15 7.18 1.88
CA ALA A 114 -3.01 7.58 2.69
C ALA A 114 -1.70 6.98 2.16
N VAL A 115 -1.73 5.77 1.61
CA VAL A 115 -0.58 5.15 0.92
C VAL A 115 -0.24 5.96 -0.34
N GLY A 116 -1.21 6.19 -1.23
CA GLY A 116 -1.01 6.98 -2.44
C GLY A 116 -0.47 8.38 -2.18
N GLU A 117 -1.12 9.12 -1.28
CA GLU A 117 -0.82 10.54 -1.01
C GLU A 117 0.41 10.72 -0.10
N GLU A 118 0.42 10.12 1.08
CA GLU A 118 1.47 10.38 2.07
C GLU A 118 2.74 9.58 1.79
N THR A 119 2.61 8.32 1.40
CA THR A 119 3.78 7.44 1.21
C THR A 119 4.44 7.68 -0.14
N TYR A 120 3.67 7.68 -1.23
CA TYR A 120 4.27 7.80 -2.56
C TYR A 120 4.44 9.26 -3.01
N HIS A 121 3.38 10.07 -3.01
CA HIS A 121 3.43 11.44 -3.53
C HIS A 121 4.23 12.40 -2.66
N LYS A 122 4.01 12.42 -1.35
CA LYS A 122 4.64 13.40 -0.44
C LYS A 122 6.00 12.97 0.10
N LEU A 123 6.26 11.66 0.16
CA LEU A 123 7.48 11.12 0.76
C LEU A 123 8.43 10.53 -0.28
N LEU A 124 8.10 9.39 -0.89
CA LEU A 124 9.05 8.65 -1.73
C LEU A 124 9.46 9.40 -3.00
N LEU A 125 8.54 9.93 -3.79
CA LEU A 125 8.88 10.62 -5.05
C LEU A 125 9.81 11.84 -4.82
N PRO A 126 9.55 12.72 -3.83
CA PRO A 126 10.51 13.77 -3.46
C PRO A 126 11.86 13.22 -2.97
N LEU A 127 11.86 12.16 -2.16
CA LEU A 127 13.09 11.53 -1.66
C LEU A 127 13.97 10.98 -2.78
N ILE A 128 13.38 10.36 -3.81
CA ILE A 128 14.13 9.87 -4.97
C ILE A 128 14.79 11.03 -5.72
N ASN A 129 14.07 12.13 -5.93
CA ASN A 129 14.61 13.35 -6.55
C ASN A 129 15.78 13.93 -5.76
N GLU A 130 15.65 14.01 -4.43
CA GLU A 130 16.74 14.46 -3.55
C GLU A 130 17.95 13.51 -3.63
N GLY A 131 17.70 12.20 -3.70
CA GLY A 131 18.72 11.17 -3.87
C GLY A 131 19.59 11.35 -5.12
N VAL A 132 19.03 11.88 -6.21
CA VAL A 132 19.81 12.24 -7.41
C VAL A 132 20.77 13.39 -7.13
N GLY A 133 20.28 14.44 -6.46
CA GLY A 133 21.09 15.61 -6.10
C GLY A 133 22.25 15.26 -5.16
N MET A 134 22.07 14.23 -4.33
CA MET A 134 23.07 13.74 -3.36
C MET A 134 23.96 12.61 -3.89
N GLY A 135 23.77 12.16 -5.14
CA GLY A 135 24.57 11.09 -5.74
C GLY A 135 24.28 9.68 -5.21
N CYS A 136 23.13 9.48 -4.56
CA CYS A 136 22.67 8.17 -4.09
C CYS A 136 22.20 7.27 -5.23
N ILE A 137 21.61 7.89 -6.26
CA ILE A 137 20.99 7.24 -7.41
C ILE A 137 21.40 8.06 -8.63
N ASP A 138 21.87 7.42 -9.70
CA ASP A 138 22.08 8.13 -10.96
C ASP A 138 20.74 8.55 -11.59
N LYS A 139 20.80 9.57 -12.44
CA LYS A 139 19.61 10.18 -13.03
C LYS A 139 18.78 9.22 -13.90
N ILE A 140 19.41 8.24 -14.54
CA ILE A 140 18.70 7.28 -15.41
C ILE A 140 17.90 6.33 -14.54
N ASN A 141 18.54 5.76 -13.52
CA ASN A 141 17.89 4.85 -12.58
C ASN A 141 16.78 5.57 -11.79
N ALA A 142 16.99 6.82 -11.40
CA ALA A 142 15.95 7.62 -10.74
C ALA A 142 14.70 7.80 -11.61
N SER A 143 14.84 8.07 -12.91
CA SER A 143 13.69 8.21 -13.81
C SER A 143 12.87 6.93 -13.95
N VAL A 144 13.53 5.76 -13.96
CA VAL A 144 12.85 4.45 -13.97
C VAL A 144 12.11 4.23 -12.65
N ILE A 145 12.78 4.49 -11.52
CA ILE A 145 12.19 4.37 -10.18
C ILE A 145 10.96 5.28 -10.04
N GLU A 146 11.08 6.55 -10.44
CA GLU A 146 9.97 7.51 -10.41
C GLU A 146 8.78 7.07 -11.26
N SER A 147 9.04 6.50 -12.44
CA SER A 147 7.97 6.01 -13.32
C SER A 147 7.20 4.87 -12.67
N ILE A 148 7.90 3.93 -12.02
CA ILE A 148 7.29 2.81 -11.29
C ILE A 148 6.49 3.33 -10.09
N LEU A 149 7.09 4.17 -9.25
CA LEU A 149 6.43 4.71 -8.06
C LEU A 149 5.23 5.61 -8.41
N SER A 150 5.30 6.37 -9.51
CA SER A 150 4.19 7.19 -9.99
C SER A 150 3.03 6.34 -10.51
N LYS A 151 3.32 5.20 -11.16
CA LYS A 151 2.30 4.23 -11.57
C LYS A 151 1.59 3.66 -10.35
N ILE A 152 2.35 3.15 -9.37
CA ILE A 152 1.81 2.61 -8.11
C ILE A 152 0.92 3.65 -7.42
N ALA A 153 1.40 4.88 -7.26
CA ALA A 153 0.62 5.94 -6.62
C ALA A 153 -0.68 6.27 -7.37
N SER A 154 -0.66 6.22 -8.70
CA SER A 154 -1.89 6.38 -9.51
C SER A 154 -2.86 5.21 -9.33
N ASP A 155 -2.34 4.00 -9.14
CA ASP A 155 -3.16 2.81 -8.87
C ASP A 155 -3.81 2.91 -7.50
N GLU A 156 -3.12 3.42 -6.48
CA GLU A 156 -3.72 3.63 -5.15
C GLU A 156 -4.90 4.61 -5.17
N VAL A 157 -4.81 5.67 -5.97
CA VAL A 157 -5.94 6.58 -6.20
C VAL A 157 -7.11 5.87 -6.89
N TRP A 158 -6.82 4.91 -7.76
CA TRP A 158 -7.86 4.08 -8.39
C TRP A 158 -8.45 3.05 -7.40
N HIS A 159 -7.62 2.44 -6.54
CA HIS A 159 -8.05 1.53 -5.47
C HIS A 159 -9.02 2.23 -4.51
N GLU A 160 -8.68 3.43 -4.04
CA GLU A 160 -9.56 4.25 -3.21
C GLU A 160 -10.93 4.45 -3.88
N LYS A 161 -10.94 4.86 -5.16
CA LYS A 161 -12.18 5.09 -5.92
C LYS A 161 -13.01 3.81 -6.05
N LEU A 162 -12.36 2.67 -6.29
CA LEU A 162 -13.05 1.39 -6.41
C LEU A 162 -13.69 0.97 -5.09
N LEU A 163 -12.99 1.17 -3.97
CA LEU A 163 -13.53 0.93 -2.62
C LEU A 163 -14.68 1.89 -2.31
N GLN A 164 -14.62 3.17 -2.69
CA GLN A 164 -15.73 4.11 -2.53
C GLN A 164 -16.97 3.70 -3.33
N LEU A 165 -16.80 3.21 -4.57
CA LEU A 165 -17.91 2.67 -5.35
C LEU A 165 -18.53 1.44 -4.69
N LEU A 166 -17.68 0.54 -4.17
CA LEU A 166 -18.15 -0.63 -3.45
C LEU A 166 -18.88 -0.24 -2.16
N LEU A 167 -18.38 0.75 -1.43
CA LEU A 167 -19.01 1.30 -0.22
C LEU A 167 -20.42 1.82 -0.49
N ASN A 168 -20.59 2.56 -1.59
CA ASN A 168 -21.90 3.06 -2.02
C ASN A 168 -22.86 1.91 -2.35
N MET A 169 -22.35 0.83 -2.95
CA MET A 169 -23.17 -0.34 -3.28
C MET A 169 -23.64 -1.09 -2.02
N VAL A 170 -22.77 -1.28 -1.02
CA VAL A 170 -23.11 -2.04 0.21
C VAL A 170 -23.84 -1.22 1.26
N SER A 171 -23.94 0.11 1.07
CA SER A 171 -24.65 1.02 1.97
C SER A 171 -26.11 1.27 1.57
N ASN A 172 -26.51 0.83 0.37
CA ASN A 172 -27.87 0.93 -0.18
C ASN A 172 -28.57 -0.43 -0.18
#